data_AF-A0A929EWU2-F1
#
_entry.id   AF-A0A929EWU2-F1
#
_cell.length_a   1.000
_cell.length_b   1.000
_cell.length_c   1.000
_cell.angle_alpha   90.00
_cell.angle_beta   90.00
_cell.angle_gamma   90.00
#
_symmetry.space_group_name_H-M   'P 1'
#
loop_
_entity.id
_entity.type
_entity.pdbx_description
1 polymer ?
#
loop_
_entity_poly.entity_id
_entity_poly.type
_entity_poly.pdbx_seq_one_letter_code
_entity_poly.pdbx_strand_id
1 'polypeptide(L)'
;MYSLMVQEDTSDARIWHHDFGTGTWSVVATVNDSRAESSGIVDASDWFGSGAWILDVQGGPGVLSETGPDTGVTSKLSAGQLLLMKIPGS
;
A
#
# COMPACT_ATOMS: atom_id res chain seq x y z
N MET A 1 14.56 -6.13 14.64
CA MET A 1 13.70 -7.29 14.91
C MET A 1 13.06 -7.67 13.57
N TYR A 2 12.90 -8.95 13.22
CA TYR A 2 12.32 -9.30 11.93
C TYR A 2 10.79 -9.28 12.00
N SER A 3 10.13 -8.86 10.93
CA SER A 3 8.67 -8.91 10.82
C SER A 3 8.23 -9.30 9.41
N LEU A 4 6.95 -9.65 9.30
CA LEU A 4 6.28 -9.90 8.02
C LEU A 4 5.10 -8.94 7.88
N MET A 5 4.96 -8.38 6.69
CA MET A 5 3.80 -7.59 6.30
C MET A 5 2.97 -8.37 5.29
N VAL A 6 1.64 -8.34 5.45
CA VAL A 6 0.70 -8.99 4.54
C VAL A 6 -0.40 -8.00 4.15
N GLN A 7 -0.75 -8.00 2.87
CA GLN A 7 -1.82 -7.19 2.30
C GLN A 7 -2.99 -8.11 1.91
N GLU A 8 -4.20 -7.70 2.24
CA GLU A 8 -5.42 -8.34 1.73
C GLU A 8 -5.81 -7.76 0.36
N ASP A 9 -6.42 -8.59 -0.47
CA ASP A 9 -7.00 -8.20 -1.76
C ASP A 9 -8.53 -8.35 -1.70
N THR A 10 -9.18 -7.37 -1.09
CA THR A 10 -10.63 -7.32 -0.88
C THR A 10 -11.08 -5.88 -0.59
N SER A 11 -12.38 -5.62 -0.64
CA SER A 11 -12.95 -4.38 -0.08
C SER A 11 -12.59 -4.24 1.40
N ASP A 12 -12.25 -3.02 1.83
CA ASP A 12 -11.73 -2.73 3.17
C ASP A 12 -10.45 -3.51 3.53
N ALA A 13 -9.58 -3.72 2.53
CA ALA A 13 -8.33 -4.46 2.65
C ALA A 13 -7.50 -4.02 3.86
N ARG A 14 -7.08 -4.99 4.67
CA ARG A 14 -6.22 -4.76 5.84
C ARG A 14 -4.76 -4.96 5.50
N ILE A 15 -3.92 -4.18 6.18
CA ILE A 15 -2.48 -4.37 6.24
C ILE A 15 -2.17 -5.01 7.59
N TRP A 16 -1.69 -6.25 7.53
CA TRP A 16 -1.30 -7.04 8.68
C TRP A 16 0.20 -6.95 8.94
N HIS A 17 0.55 -6.86 10.21
CA HIS A 17 1.91 -6.97 10.72
C HIS A 17 2.02 -8.19 11.62
N HIS A 18 3.05 -9.01 11.37
CA HIS A 18 3.45 -10.08 12.26
C HIS A 18 4.83 -9.80 12.83
N ASP A 19 4.89 -9.64 14.15
CA ASP A 19 6.12 -9.51 14.90
C ASP A 19 6.67 -10.90 15.24
N PHE A 20 7.81 -11.28 14.66
CA PHE A 20 8.41 -12.60 14.94
C PHE A 20 9.01 -12.72 16.34
N GLY A 21 9.33 -11.61 17.01
CA GLY A 21 9.84 -11.59 18.38
C GLY A 21 8.77 -11.96 19.40
N THR A 22 7.53 -11.51 19.18
CA THR A 22 6.39 -11.78 20.09
C THR A 22 5.42 -12.83 19.57
N GLY A 23 5.44 -13.14 18.27
CA GLY A 23 4.45 -13.99 17.60
C GLY A 23 3.07 -13.32 17.42
N THR A 24 3.00 -12.00 17.60
CA THR A 24 1.74 -11.26 17.58
C THR A 24 1.38 -10.82 16.16
N TRP A 25 0.12 -11.04 15.79
CA TRP A 25 -0.49 -10.46 14.59
C TRP A 25 -1.32 -9.23 14.95
N SER A 26 -1.15 -8.14 14.21
CA SER A 26 -1.96 -6.92 14.35
C SER A 26 -2.33 -6.34 12.98
N VAL A 27 -3.50 -5.71 12.91
CA VAL A 27 -3.87 -4.84 11.78
C VAL A 27 -3.29 -3.46 12.06
N VAL A 28 -2.51 -2.92 11.13
CA VAL A 28 -1.83 -1.63 11.30
C VAL A 28 -2.34 -0.53 10.36
N ALA A 29 -3.04 -0.92 9.29
CA ALA A 29 -3.76 0.00 8.41
C ALA A 29 -4.92 -0.72 7.71
N THR A 30 -5.88 0.06 7.20
CA THR A 30 -7.00 -0.41 6.39
C THR A 30 -7.22 0.55 5.24
N VAL A 31 -7.43 0.03 4.03
CA VAL A 31 -7.88 0.83 2.88
C VAL A 31 -9.36 1.17 3.08
N ASN A 32 -9.70 2.46 3.12
CA ASN A 32 -11.05 2.92 3.46
C ASN A 32 -11.83 3.55 2.29
N ASP A 33 -11.24 3.60 1.09
CA ASP A 33 -11.98 3.90 -0.15
C ASP A 33 -12.35 2.58 -0.81
N SER A 34 -13.65 2.37 -1.04
CA SER A 34 -14.18 1.14 -1.64
C SER A 34 -13.76 0.91 -3.09
N ARG A 35 -13.15 1.92 -3.72
CA ARG A 35 -12.59 1.84 -5.07
C ARG A 35 -11.08 1.66 -5.05
N ALA A 36 -10.43 1.67 -3.89
CA ALA A 36 -8.98 1.53 -3.78
C ALA A 36 -8.59 0.13 -3.31
N GLU A 37 -7.41 -0.32 -3.72
CA GLU A 37 -6.76 -1.54 -3.28
C GLU A 37 -5.33 -1.22 -2.82
N SER A 38 -4.80 -1.99 -1.89
CA SER A 38 -3.37 -1.90 -1.57
C SER A 38 -2.59 -2.76 -2.57
N SER A 39 -1.56 -2.19 -3.20
CA SER A 39 -0.91 -2.76 -4.40
C SER A 39 0.59 -3.01 -4.25
N GLY A 40 1.18 -2.66 -3.11
CA GLY A 40 2.54 -3.09 -2.77
C GLY A 40 2.99 -2.63 -1.39
N ILE A 41 3.87 -3.41 -0.77
CA ILE A 41 4.49 -3.05 0.51
C ILE A 41 5.95 -3.46 0.52
N VAL A 42 6.82 -2.56 0.94
CA VAL A 42 8.27 -2.81 1.04
C VAL A 42 8.83 -2.26 2.33
N ASP A 43 9.79 -2.99 2.92
CA ASP A 43 10.57 -2.50 4.04
C ASP A 43 11.43 -1.33 3.57
N ALA A 44 11.33 -0.21 4.28
CA ALA A 44 12.07 1.00 3.98
C ALA A 44 12.90 1.49 5.19
N SER A 45 13.19 0.58 6.12
CA SER A 45 13.88 0.88 7.38
C SER A 45 15.28 1.46 7.18
N ASP A 46 15.97 1.08 6.10
CA ASP A 46 17.30 1.61 5.77
C ASP A 46 17.28 3.10 5.40
N TRP A 47 16.14 3.62 4.93
CA TRP A 47 16.02 5.02 4.51
C TRP A 47 15.30 5.89 5.55
N PHE A 48 14.27 5.36 6.21
CA PHE A 48 13.40 6.13 7.10
C PHE A 48 13.42 5.63 8.57
N GLY A 49 14.42 4.80 8.90
CA GLY A 49 14.67 4.24 10.23
C GLY A 49 13.79 3.03 10.58
N SER A 50 14.08 2.40 11.72
CA SER A 50 13.43 1.15 12.18
C SER A 50 11.89 1.16 12.09
N GLY A 51 11.29 0.14 11.47
CA GLY A 51 9.83 0.01 11.34
C GLY A 51 9.19 0.90 10.29
N ALA A 52 9.97 1.44 9.35
CA ALA A 52 9.43 2.19 8.24
C ALA A 52 9.09 1.28 7.07
N TRP A 53 7.92 1.49 6.49
CA TRP A 53 7.41 0.75 5.35
C TRP A 53 6.86 1.72 4.31
N ILE A 54 7.09 1.43 3.04
CA ILE A 54 6.42 2.12 1.94
C ILE A 54 5.24 1.25 1.51
N LEU A 55 4.05 1.85 1.48
CA LEU A 55 2.80 1.23 1.09
C LEU A 55 2.26 1.95 -0.14
N ASP A 56 2.01 1.18 -1.19
CA ASP A 56 1.32 1.64 -2.40
C ASP A 56 -0.17 1.31 -2.30
N VAL A 57 -1.00 2.31 -2.60
CA VAL A 57 -2.45 2.19 -2.69
C VAL A 57 -2.85 2.62 -4.08
N GLN A 58 -3.43 1.70 -4.85
CA GLN A 58 -3.98 1.98 -6.15
C GLN A 58 -5.45 2.34 -6.01
N GLY A 59 -5.82 3.57 -6.41
CA GLY A 59 -7.22 3.90 -6.63
C GLY A 59 -7.68 3.33 -7.95
N GLY A 60 -8.74 2.52 -7.93
CA GLY A 60 -9.48 2.06 -9.10
C GLY A 60 -9.83 3.22 -10.04
N PRO A 61 -10.16 2.90 -11.30
CA PRO A 61 -10.03 3.81 -12.43
C PRO A 61 -10.56 5.21 -12.10
N GLY A 62 -9.63 6.17 -11.99
CA GLY A 62 -9.99 7.56 -12.10
C GLY A 62 -10.63 7.74 -13.46
N VAL A 63 -11.70 8.51 -13.55
CA VAL A 63 -12.47 8.74 -14.79
C VAL A 63 -11.65 9.51 -15.85
N LEU A 64 -10.33 9.66 -15.65
CA LEU A 64 -9.41 10.34 -16.54
C LEU A 64 -8.75 9.31 -17.47
N SER A 65 -9.36 9.18 -18.63
CA SER A 65 -8.74 8.57 -19.80
C SER A 65 -8.13 9.68 -20.65
N GLU A 66 -6.81 9.69 -20.81
CA GLU A 66 -6.16 10.54 -21.79
C GLU A 66 -5.84 9.70 -23.03
N THR A 67 -6.38 10.11 -24.17
CA THR A 67 -5.95 9.55 -25.47
C THR A 67 -4.88 10.48 -26.01
N GLY A 68 -3.65 9.96 -26.13
CA GLY A 68 -2.55 10.74 -26.71
C GLY A 68 -2.86 11.09 -28.17
N PRO A 69 -2.54 12.32 -28.63
CA PRO A 69 -2.93 12.81 -29.95
C PRO A 69 -2.35 11.99 -31.13
N ASP A 70 -1.22 11.28 -30.93
CA ASP A 70 -0.46 10.68 -32.03
C ASP A 70 -0.35 9.14 -31.99
N THR A 71 -0.80 8.47 -30.93
CA THR A 71 -0.57 7.02 -30.75
C THR A 71 -1.85 6.19 -30.72
N GLY A 72 -3.02 6.82 -30.53
CA GLY A 72 -4.27 6.10 -30.28
C GLY A 72 -4.29 5.27 -28.98
N VAL A 73 -3.27 5.44 -28.13
CA VAL A 73 -3.18 4.77 -26.83
C VAL A 73 -3.99 5.56 -25.81
N THR A 74 -4.91 4.87 -25.12
CA THR A 74 -5.63 5.41 -23.98
C THR A 74 -4.91 5.04 -22.69
N SER A 75 -4.32 6.03 -22.02
CA SER A 75 -3.79 5.88 -20.68
C SER A 75 -4.93 5.92 -19.68
N LYS A 76 -5.05 4.90 -18.83
CA LYS A 76 -5.92 4.93 -17.65
C LYS A 76 -5.13 5.46 -16.47
N LEU A 77 -5.53 6.61 -15.94
CA LEU A 77 -4.94 7.15 -14.73
C LEU A 77 -5.64 6.54 -13.50
N SER A 78 -4.84 6.05 -12.55
CA SER A 78 -5.34 5.54 -11.27
C SER A 78 -5.24 6.64 -10.21
N ALA A 79 -6.21 6.74 -9.31
CA ALA A 79 -6.17 7.66 -8.18
C ALA A 79 -5.37 7.05 -7.03
N GLY A 80 -4.09 6.76 -7.26
CA GLY A 80 -3.22 6.10 -6.28
C GLY A 80 -2.51 7.06 -5.33
N GLN A 81 -1.98 6.51 -4.23
CA GLN A 81 -1.15 7.21 -3.25
C GLN A 81 0.01 6.31 -2.82
N LEU A 82 1.20 6.90 -2.69
CA LEU A 82 2.35 6.27 -2.05
C LEU A 82 2.48 6.82 -0.64
N LEU A 83 2.45 5.93 0.36
CA LEU A 83 2.44 6.27 1.77
C LEU A 83 3.72 5.79 2.46
N LEU A 84 4.29 6.64 3.32
CA LEU A 84 5.26 6.21 4.32
C LEU A 84 4.50 5.85 5.60
N MET A 85 4.55 4.58 5.98
CA MET A 85 3.98 4.07 7.23
C MET A 85 5.09 3.79 8.24
N LYS A 86 4.84 4.13 9.51
CA LYS A 86 5.77 3.88 10.62
C LYS A 86 5.10 3.06 11.70
N ILE A 87 5.64 1.88 12.01
CA ILE A 87 5.16 1.03 13.09
C ILE A 87 5.86 1.43 14.40
N PRO A 88 5.14 1.97 15.40
CA PRO A 88 5.75 2.39 16.66
C PRO A 88 6.38 1.23 17.43
N GLY A 89 7.57 1.45 17.99
CA GLY A 89 8.26 0.47 18.84
C GLY A 89 8.99 -0.66 18.09
N SER A 90 9.15 -0.54 16.77
CA SER A 90 9.86 -1.50 15.91
C SER A 90 11.38 -1.40 16.00
#